data_AF-A0A8C5WIE6-F1
#
_entry.id   AF-A0A8C5WIE6-F1
#
_cell.length_a   1.000
_cell.length_b   1.000
_cell.length_c   1.000
_cell.angle_alpha   90.00
_cell.angle_beta   90.00
_cell.angle_gamma   90.00
#
_symmetry.space_group_name_H-M   'P 1'
#
loop_
_entity.id
_entity.type
_entity.pdbx_description
1 polymer ?
#
loop_
_entity_poly.entity_id
_entity_poly.type
_entity_poly.pdbx_seq_one_letter_code
_entity_poly.pdbx_strand_id
1 'polypeptide(L)'
;MPHGVSVFTQNYKRTSCRHPHPRPLVIDNCCLNVLFVFFLFCRFSLELGLKKMHCREPAERIILEPYKYLLQLPGKQVRTKLSQAFNHWLNVPEEKIQVIIEITEMLHNASLLIDDIEDNSKLRRGFPVAHSIYGIPSVINSANYVYFLGLEKVLTLSHPGAVSVFTQQLLELHRGQGLDIFWRDTYTCPTEDQYKSMVLQKTGGLFGLAVGLMQLFSTYKINLKPLLNTLGLFFQIRDDYANLYSKEYSENKSYCEDLTEGKFSFPTIHAIWSRPESTEVQNILRQRTENVDVKKYCVHYLEKVGSFEYTKKTLKELEIEAHQHIESLGGNPELVSLIEHLSTMYKD
;
A
#
# COMPACT_ATOMS: atom_id res chain seq x y z
N MET A 1 -82.22 5.66 -31.98
CA MET A 1 -82.50 5.41 -30.55
C MET A 1 -81.17 5.36 -29.81
N PRO A 2 -81.11 5.92 -28.61
CA PRO A 2 -80.44 7.20 -28.35
C PRO A 2 -79.53 7.04 -27.10
N HIS A 3 -78.88 8.00 -26.43
CA HIS A 3 -79.02 9.43 -26.09
C HIS A 3 -77.60 9.87 -25.61
N GLY A 4 -77.13 11.11 -25.56
CA GLY A 4 -77.57 12.50 -25.77
C GLY A 4 -76.29 13.37 -25.59
N VAL A 5 -76.02 14.45 -26.35
CA VAL A 5 -76.61 15.82 -26.26
C VAL A 5 -76.43 16.37 -24.83
N SER A 6 -75.76 17.49 -24.50
CA SER A 6 -75.72 18.88 -25.05
C SER A 6 -74.55 19.65 -24.39
N VAL A 7 -73.72 20.48 -25.05
CA VAL A 7 -73.82 21.95 -25.35
C VAL A 7 -74.26 22.80 -24.13
N PHE A 8 -73.57 23.86 -23.66
CA PHE A 8 -73.41 25.26 -24.17
C PHE A 8 -72.40 26.00 -23.24
N THR A 9 -71.28 26.55 -23.73
CA THR A 9 -71.02 27.98 -24.07
C THR A 9 -71.48 29.09 -23.10
N GLN A 10 -70.51 29.98 -22.84
CA GLN A 10 -70.56 31.46 -22.92
C GLN A 10 -70.69 32.35 -21.66
N ASN A 11 -69.74 33.30 -21.62
CA ASN A 11 -69.85 34.74 -21.33
C ASN A 11 -69.44 35.31 -19.95
N TYR A 12 -68.28 35.99 -19.99
CA TYR A 12 -67.96 37.32 -19.45
C TYR A 12 -68.99 38.02 -18.54
N LYS A 13 -68.50 38.48 -17.37
CA LYS A 13 -68.81 39.82 -16.83
C LYS A 13 -67.70 40.30 -15.86
N ARG A 14 -67.22 41.53 -16.10
CA ARG A 14 -66.28 42.32 -15.29
C ARG A 14 -66.94 42.77 -13.98
N THR A 15 -66.16 42.88 -12.90
CA THR A 15 -66.32 43.91 -11.86
C THR A 15 -64.99 44.24 -11.16
N SER A 16 -64.88 45.49 -10.74
CA SER A 16 -63.66 46.25 -10.44
C SER A 16 -63.18 46.23 -8.97
N CYS A 17 -61.93 46.67 -8.79
CA CYS A 17 -61.39 47.51 -7.68
C CYS A 17 -61.19 46.90 -6.28
N ARG A 18 -59.92 46.86 -5.80
CA ARG A 18 -59.32 47.78 -4.79
C ARG A 18 -58.06 47.14 -4.15
N HIS A 19 -56.94 47.87 -4.13
CA HIS A 19 -55.78 47.57 -3.27
C HIS A 19 -56.08 47.91 -1.81
N PRO A 20 -55.53 47.15 -0.84
CA PRO A 20 -55.15 47.72 0.45
C PRO A 20 -53.67 47.48 0.81
N HIS A 21 -53.14 48.45 1.55
CA HIS A 21 -51.76 48.64 2.06
C HIS A 21 -51.10 47.44 2.79
N PRO A 22 -49.75 47.43 2.89
CA PRO A 22 -49.01 46.40 3.62
C PRO A 22 -49.16 46.57 5.14
N ARG A 23 -49.42 45.46 5.86
CA ARG A 23 -49.31 45.38 7.33
C ARG A 23 -47.90 44.94 7.73
N PRO A 24 -47.37 45.40 8.88
CA PRO A 24 -46.01 45.10 9.32
C PRO A 24 -45.84 43.62 9.68
N LEU A 25 -44.68 43.05 9.33
CA LEU A 25 -44.23 41.74 9.80
C LEU A 25 -44.05 41.81 11.32
N VAL A 26 -44.89 41.09 12.06
CA VAL A 26 -44.61 40.74 13.46
C VAL A 26 -43.60 39.59 13.41
N ILE A 27 -42.37 39.84 13.86
CA ILE A 27 -41.37 38.79 14.05
C ILE A 27 -41.76 38.04 15.33
N ASP A 28 -42.20 36.80 15.17
CA ASP A 28 -42.49 35.90 16.27
C ASP A 28 -41.22 35.62 17.09
N ASN A 29 -41.30 35.81 18.41
CA ASN A 29 -40.24 35.53 19.38
C ASN A 29 -39.77 34.05 19.40
N CYS A 30 -40.43 33.16 18.65
CA CYS A 30 -40.02 31.77 18.47
C CYS A 30 -38.76 31.62 17.61
N CYS A 31 -38.53 32.50 16.62
CA CYS A 31 -37.39 32.37 15.70
C CYS A 31 -36.05 32.79 16.32
N LEU A 32 -36.04 33.71 17.30
CA LEU A 32 -34.81 34.10 17.99
C LEU A 32 -34.29 33.00 18.92
N ASN A 33 -35.18 32.22 19.56
CA ASN A 33 -34.76 31.15 20.47
C ASN A 33 -34.12 29.97 19.73
N VAL A 34 -34.57 29.64 18.51
CA VAL A 34 -33.97 28.56 17.71
C VAL A 34 -32.58 28.94 17.23
N LEU A 35 -32.37 30.18 16.79
CA LEU A 35 -31.07 30.66 16.35
C LEU A 35 -30.07 30.76 17.52
N PHE A 36 -30.53 31.16 18.71
CA PHE A 36 -29.69 31.23 19.91
C PHE A 36 -29.32 29.84 20.45
N VAL A 37 -30.24 28.87 20.41
CA VAL A 37 -29.96 27.46 20.73
C VAL A 37 -29.01 26.84 19.71
N PHE A 38 -29.14 27.17 18.42
CA PHE A 38 -28.22 26.70 17.38
C PHE A 38 -26.81 27.29 17.54
N PHE A 39 -26.69 28.58 17.89
CA PHE A 39 -25.41 29.21 18.20
C PHE A 39 -24.79 28.67 19.49
N LEU A 40 -25.59 28.42 20.54
CA LEU A 40 -25.10 27.76 21.76
C LEU A 40 -24.67 26.32 21.46
N PHE A 41 -25.41 25.58 20.63
CA PHE A 41 -25.09 24.19 20.25
C PHE A 41 -23.84 24.11 19.37
N CYS A 42 -23.64 25.06 18.45
CA CYS A 42 -22.42 25.19 17.66
C CYS A 42 -21.22 25.61 18.52
N ARG A 43 -21.39 26.54 19.46
CA ARG A 43 -20.33 26.97 20.38
C ARG A 43 -19.97 25.88 21.39
N PHE A 44 -20.96 25.15 21.90
CA PHE A 44 -20.79 23.97 22.76
C PHE A 44 -20.18 22.78 22.00
N SER A 45 -20.51 22.59 20.72
CA SER A 45 -19.88 21.59 19.85
C SER A 45 -18.43 21.96 19.49
N LEU A 46 -18.10 23.25 19.32
CA LEU A 46 -16.73 23.70 19.14
C LEU A 46 -15.90 23.50 20.43
N GLU A 47 -16.45 23.86 21.60
CA GLU A 47 -15.78 23.64 22.89
C GLU A 47 -15.63 22.15 23.23
N LEU A 48 -16.60 21.29 22.88
CA LEU A 48 -16.48 19.83 22.98
C LEU A 48 -15.50 19.25 21.95
N GLY A 49 -15.39 19.83 20.75
CA GLY A 49 -14.39 19.46 19.75
C GLY A 49 -12.96 19.80 20.20
N LEU A 50 -12.77 20.96 20.82
CA LEU A 50 -11.50 21.40 21.41
C LEU A 50 -11.12 20.59 22.67
N LYS A 51 -12.08 20.26 23.54
CA LYS A 51 -11.85 19.34 24.68
C LYS A 51 -11.60 17.90 24.23
N LYS A 52 -12.24 17.42 23.15
CA LYS A 52 -11.98 16.08 22.56
C LYS A 52 -10.59 15.97 21.94
N MET A 53 -10.03 17.05 21.37
CA MET A 53 -8.65 17.04 20.85
C MET A 53 -7.61 16.89 21.97
N HIS A 54 -7.81 17.55 23.12
CA HIS A 54 -6.84 17.51 24.22
C HIS A 54 -6.81 16.16 24.97
N CYS A 55 -7.91 15.40 25.00
CA CYS A 55 -7.96 14.07 25.60
C CYS A 55 -7.45 12.94 24.68
N ARG A 56 -7.24 13.20 23.39
CA ARG A 56 -6.76 12.20 22.42
C ARG A 56 -5.25 12.05 22.40
N GLU A 57 -4.48 13.10 22.67
CA GLU A 57 -3.01 13.06 22.54
C GLU A 57 -2.33 11.93 23.33
N PRO A 58 -2.71 11.62 24.58
CA PRO A 58 -2.11 10.50 25.30
C PRO A 58 -2.50 9.13 24.71
N ALA A 59 -3.76 8.98 24.28
CA ALA A 59 -4.26 7.72 23.71
C ALA A 59 -3.68 7.45 22.32
N GLU A 60 -3.62 8.46 21.45
CA GLU A 60 -2.97 8.39 20.13
C GLU A 60 -1.50 8.02 20.25
N ARG A 61 -0.81 8.56 21.27
CA ARG A 61 0.59 8.22 21.52
C ARG A 61 0.78 6.75 21.84
N ILE A 62 -0.10 6.15 22.66
CA ILE A 62 -0.05 4.74 23.02
C ILE A 62 -0.33 3.86 21.79
N ILE A 63 -1.38 4.18 21.02
CA ILE A 63 -1.79 3.39 19.86
C ILE A 63 -0.71 3.41 18.76
N LEU A 64 -0.04 4.54 18.56
CA LEU A 64 0.99 4.70 17.51
C LEU A 64 2.40 4.36 17.98
N GLU A 65 2.61 3.93 19.22
CA GLU A 65 3.96 3.65 19.73
C GLU A 65 4.69 2.56 18.91
N PRO A 66 4.06 1.41 18.58
CA PRO A 66 4.71 0.40 17.73
C PRO A 66 5.09 0.92 16.34
N TYR A 67 4.24 1.77 15.76
CA TYR A 67 4.51 2.40 14.47
C TYR A 67 5.67 3.41 14.56
N LYS A 68 5.70 4.24 15.60
CA LYS A 68 6.80 5.20 15.83
C LYS A 68 8.12 4.49 16.11
N TYR A 69 8.10 3.35 16.80
CA TYR A 69 9.28 2.51 16.99
C TYR A 69 9.90 2.11 15.64
N LEU A 70 9.09 1.59 14.72
CA LEU A 70 9.57 1.20 13.39
C LEU A 70 10.14 2.38 12.59
N LEU A 71 9.54 3.58 12.71
CA LEU A 71 10.02 4.79 12.03
C LEU A 71 11.39 5.29 12.54
N GLN A 72 11.77 4.96 13.77
CA GLN A 72 13.09 5.32 14.32
C GLN A 72 14.21 4.48 13.71
N LEU A 73 13.89 3.35 13.07
CA LEU A 73 14.86 2.45 12.48
C LEU A 73 15.31 2.99 11.11
N PRO A 74 16.62 3.07 10.81
CA PRO A 74 17.12 3.62 9.55
C PRO A 74 16.64 2.81 8.35
N GLY A 75 15.88 3.43 7.45
CA GLY A 75 15.38 2.82 6.21
C GLY A 75 16.01 3.41 4.96
N LYS A 76 16.04 2.65 3.84
CA LYS A 76 16.66 3.07 2.57
C LYS A 76 15.81 4.07 1.74
N GLN A 77 14.63 4.46 2.22
CA GLN A 77 13.68 5.41 1.58
C GLN A 77 13.50 5.23 0.06
N VAL A 78 13.53 3.98 -0.40
CA VAL A 78 13.48 3.62 -1.82
C VAL A 78 12.18 4.11 -2.46
N ARG A 79 11.05 4.04 -1.73
CA ARG A 79 9.73 4.44 -2.23
C ARG A 79 9.62 5.94 -2.42
N THR A 80 10.16 6.75 -1.51
CA THR A 80 10.27 8.20 -1.70
C THR A 80 11.06 8.55 -2.97
N LYS A 81 12.25 7.94 -3.16
CA LYS A 81 13.07 8.14 -4.36
C LYS A 81 12.34 7.69 -5.62
N LEU A 82 11.60 6.60 -5.56
CA LEU A 82 10.81 6.10 -6.68
C LEU A 82 9.66 7.05 -7.02
N SER A 83 8.91 7.55 -6.04
CA SER A 83 7.87 8.56 -6.28
C SER A 83 8.43 9.83 -6.90
N GLN A 84 9.61 10.30 -6.44
CA GLN A 84 10.31 11.43 -7.04
C GLN A 84 10.72 11.14 -8.49
N ALA A 85 11.31 9.98 -8.75
CA ALA A 85 11.70 9.57 -10.09
C ALA A 85 10.49 9.48 -11.04
N PHE A 86 9.35 8.94 -10.60
CA PHE A 86 8.13 8.93 -11.43
C PHE A 86 7.53 10.33 -11.61
N ASN A 87 7.81 11.28 -10.70
CA ASN A 87 7.37 12.66 -10.86
C ASN A 87 8.07 13.38 -12.01
N HIS A 88 9.24 12.90 -12.46
CA HIS A 88 9.90 13.35 -13.68
C HIS A 88 8.94 13.33 -14.89
N TRP A 89 8.13 12.27 -15.01
CA TRP A 89 7.12 12.17 -16.08
C TRP A 89 5.77 12.76 -15.68
N LEU A 90 5.34 12.51 -14.43
CA LEU A 90 3.98 12.82 -14.00
C LEU A 90 3.77 14.30 -13.65
N ASN A 91 4.84 15.03 -13.30
CA ASN A 91 4.81 16.47 -12.99
C ASN A 91 3.62 16.88 -12.11
N VAL A 92 3.44 16.15 -11.00
CA VAL A 92 2.37 16.36 -10.02
C VAL A 92 2.70 17.60 -9.17
N PRO A 93 1.71 18.43 -8.80
CA PRO A 93 1.93 19.56 -7.91
C PRO A 93 2.59 19.14 -6.58
N GLU A 94 3.56 19.93 -6.11
CA GLU A 94 4.38 19.63 -4.92
C GLU A 94 3.53 19.31 -3.68
N GLU A 95 2.44 20.07 -3.47
CA GLU A 95 1.51 19.86 -2.37
C GLU A 95 0.85 18.47 -2.40
N LYS A 96 0.60 17.91 -3.60
CA LYS A 96 -0.07 16.62 -3.77
C LYS A 96 0.92 15.47 -3.69
N ILE A 97 2.11 15.61 -4.28
CA ILE A 97 3.12 14.55 -4.22
C ILE A 97 3.58 14.30 -2.78
N GLN A 98 3.74 15.34 -1.95
CA GLN A 98 4.11 15.15 -0.54
C GLN A 98 3.06 14.33 0.21
N VAL A 99 1.78 14.65 0.03
CA VAL A 99 0.69 13.88 0.64
C VAL A 99 0.70 12.43 0.14
N ILE A 100 0.94 12.19 -1.16
CA ILE A 100 1.02 10.83 -1.73
C ILE A 100 2.22 10.04 -1.18
N ILE A 101 3.37 10.68 -1.01
CA ILE A 101 4.57 10.08 -0.41
C ILE A 101 4.26 9.68 1.04
N GLU A 102 3.66 10.58 1.82
CA GLU A 102 3.28 10.30 3.22
C GLU A 102 2.30 9.12 3.31
N ILE A 103 1.27 9.08 2.46
CA ILE A 103 0.33 7.94 2.38
C ILE A 103 1.08 6.65 2.09
N THR A 104 1.96 6.66 1.09
CA THR A 104 2.70 5.46 0.67
C THR A 104 3.64 4.95 1.76
N GLU A 105 4.34 5.85 2.45
CA GLU A 105 5.22 5.50 3.57
C GLU A 105 4.43 5.00 4.79
N MET A 106 3.27 5.59 5.09
CA MET A 106 2.40 5.10 6.17
C MET A 106 1.98 3.66 5.93
N LEU A 107 1.48 3.36 4.73
CA LEU A 107 1.04 2.02 4.37
C LEU A 107 2.19 1.04 4.24
N HIS A 108 3.35 1.49 3.76
CA HIS A 108 4.55 0.66 3.73
C HIS A 108 4.97 0.23 5.14
N ASN A 109 5.11 1.17 6.06
CA ASN A 109 5.56 0.85 7.41
C ASN A 109 4.49 0.07 8.18
N ALA A 110 3.19 0.35 7.97
CA ALA A 110 2.10 -0.46 8.53
C ALA A 110 2.12 -1.90 8.00
N SER A 111 2.34 -2.10 6.70
CA SER A 111 2.45 -3.46 6.14
C SER A 111 3.66 -4.21 6.68
N LEU A 112 4.82 -3.56 6.88
CA LEU A 112 5.96 -4.20 7.53
C LEU A 112 5.66 -4.70 8.95
N LEU A 113 4.88 -3.96 9.74
CA LEU A 113 4.48 -4.40 11.08
C LEU A 113 3.62 -5.66 11.05
N ILE A 114 2.73 -5.78 10.06
CA ILE A 114 1.88 -6.95 9.87
C ILE A 114 2.69 -8.12 9.29
N ASP A 115 3.48 -7.88 8.25
CA ASP A 115 4.34 -8.86 7.58
C ASP A 115 5.32 -9.51 8.57
N ASP A 116 6.01 -8.72 9.41
CA ASP A 116 6.91 -9.27 10.43
C ASP A 116 6.18 -10.21 11.42
N ILE A 117 4.88 -9.99 11.69
CA ILE A 117 4.05 -10.89 12.53
C ILE A 117 3.63 -12.14 11.75
N GLU A 118 3.11 -11.95 10.53
CA GLU A 118 2.66 -13.03 9.65
C GLU A 118 3.79 -14.02 9.32
N ASP A 119 5.02 -13.52 9.30
CA ASP A 119 6.23 -14.27 8.96
C ASP A 119 7.01 -14.75 10.19
N ASN A 120 6.55 -14.39 11.40
CA ASN A 120 7.24 -14.69 12.67
C ASN A 120 8.72 -14.23 12.66
N SER A 121 8.97 -13.09 12.02
CA SER A 121 10.29 -12.50 11.86
C SER A 121 10.90 -12.15 13.22
N LYS A 122 12.23 -12.13 13.31
CA LYS A 122 12.94 -11.81 14.57
C LYS A 122 13.51 -10.40 14.58
N LEU A 123 14.02 -9.95 13.43
CA LEU A 123 14.70 -8.67 13.30
C LEU A 123 14.17 -7.88 12.11
N ARG A 124 14.12 -6.56 12.27
CA ARG A 124 13.88 -5.58 11.21
C ARG A 124 14.98 -4.52 11.26
N ARG A 125 15.72 -4.35 10.16
CA ARG A 125 16.79 -3.33 10.04
C ARG A 125 17.86 -3.47 11.15
N GLY A 126 18.09 -4.68 11.64
CA GLY A 126 19.05 -5.02 12.70
C GLY A 126 18.51 -4.84 14.13
N PHE A 127 17.24 -4.48 14.30
CA PHE A 127 16.59 -4.27 15.59
C PHE A 127 15.47 -5.29 15.81
N PRO A 128 15.08 -5.60 17.07
CA PRO A 128 13.94 -6.46 17.34
C PRO A 128 12.67 -5.99 16.64
N VAL A 129 11.89 -6.91 16.09
CA VAL A 129 10.57 -6.60 15.51
C VAL A 129 9.64 -5.96 16.56
N ALA A 130 8.77 -5.05 16.13
CA ALA A 130 7.90 -4.31 17.07
C ALA A 130 7.04 -5.24 17.93
N HIS A 131 6.59 -6.37 17.38
CA HIS A 131 5.71 -7.31 18.10
C HIS A 131 6.43 -8.08 19.21
N SER A 132 7.77 -8.18 19.18
CA SER A 132 8.54 -8.77 20.29
C SER A 132 8.70 -7.80 21.47
N ILE A 133 8.48 -6.49 21.24
CA ILE A 133 8.57 -5.44 22.27
C ILE A 133 7.18 -5.14 22.84
N TYR A 134 6.20 -4.89 21.97
CA TYR A 134 4.87 -4.38 22.34
C TYR A 134 3.79 -5.48 22.39
N GLY A 135 4.13 -6.70 21.96
CA GLY A 135 3.20 -7.83 21.84
C GLY A 135 2.38 -7.79 20.56
N ILE A 136 2.10 -8.98 20.01
CA ILE A 136 1.34 -9.18 18.76
C ILE A 136 0.01 -8.39 18.73
N PRO A 137 -0.87 -8.45 19.76
CA PRO A 137 -2.16 -7.76 19.70
C PRO A 137 -2.04 -6.24 19.52
N SER A 138 -1.09 -5.62 20.23
CA SER A 138 -0.86 -4.18 20.17
C SER A 138 -0.37 -3.74 18.80
N VAL A 139 0.52 -4.53 18.19
CA VAL A 139 1.12 -4.20 16.89
C VAL A 139 0.12 -4.40 15.75
N ILE A 140 -0.68 -5.48 15.77
CA ILE A 140 -1.77 -5.65 14.80
C ILE A 140 -2.74 -4.46 14.86
N ASN A 141 -3.17 -4.08 16.07
CA ASN A 141 -4.08 -2.96 16.23
C ASN A 141 -3.45 -1.63 15.74
N SER A 142 -2.18 -1.38 16.08
CA SER A 142 -1.44 -0.17 15.67
C SER A 142 -1.32 -0.09 14.14
N ALA A 143 -0.92 -1.18 13.49
CA ALA A 143 -0.74 -1.22 12.04
C ALA A 143 -2.07 -1.04 11.30
N ASN A 144 -3.13 -1.74 11.73
CA ASN A 144 -4.47 -1.59 11.16
C ASN A 144 -5.01 -0.17 11.34
N TYR A 145 -4.75 0.45 12.50
CA TYR A 145 -5.12 1.85 12.72
C TYR A 145 -4.40 2.79 11.73
N VAL A 146 -3.11 2.57 11.47
CA VAL A 146 -2.35 3.36 10.49
C VAL A 146 -2.86 3.14 9.05
N TYR A 147 -3.37 1.97 8.69
CA TYR A 147 -4.05 1.79 7.39
C TYR A 147 -5.25 2.74 7.23
N PHE A 148 -6.05 2.91 8.28
CA PHE A 148 -7.19 3.83 8.26
C PHE A 148 -6.77 5.31 8.34
N LEU A 149 -5.70 5.64 9.06
CA LEU A 149 -5.10 6.98 8.99
C LEU A 149 -4.56 7.28 7.58
N GLY A 150 -4.02 6.28 6.89
CA GLY A 150 -3.65 6.37 5.48
C GLY A 150 -4.85 6.67 4.59
N LEU A 151 -5.99 6.00 4.82
CA LEU A 151 -7.25 6.31 4.12
C LEU A 151 -7.75 7.73 4.43
N GLU A 152 -7.73 8.15 5.70
CA GLU A 152 -8.09 9.52 6.09
C GLU A 152 -7.21 10.54 5.35
N LYS A 153 -5.91 10.28 5.25
CA LYS A 153 -4.96 11.11 4.51
C LYS A 153 -5.27 11.12 3.00
N VAL A 154 -5.64 9.99 2.40
CA VAL A 154 -6.09 9.92 0.99
C VAL A 154 -7.28 10.82 0.73
N LEU A 155 -8.24 10.93 1.67
CA LEU A 155 -9.40 11.80 1.51
C LEU A 155 -9.01 13.28 1.38
N THR A 156 -7.90 13.70 1.99
CA THR A 156 -7.40 15.09 1.91
C THR A 156 -6.95 15.47 0.50
N LEU A 157 -6.61 14.49 -0.35
CA LEU A 157 -6.27 14.72 -1.76
C LEU A 157 -7.44 15.35 -2.54
N SER A 158 -8.68 15.18 -2.05
CA SER A 158 -9.90 15.80 -2.60
C SER A 158 -10.15 15.46 -4.06
N HIS A 159 -9.78 14.25 -4.49
CA HIS A 159 -10.02 13.74 -5.84
C HIS A 159 -10.97 12.55 -5.82
N PRO A 160 -12.04 12.53 -6.64
CA PRO A 160 -13.09 11.49 -6.58
C PRO A 160 -12.56 10.07 -6.85
N GLY A 161 -11.50 9.94 -7.65
CA GLY A 161 -10.85 8.66 -7.94
C GLY A 161 -9.89 8.15 -6.85
N ALA A 162 -9.49 8.97 -5.87
CA ALA A 162 -8.40 8.63 -4.95
C ALA A 162 -8.72 7.43 -4.05
N VAL A 163 -9.95 7.38 -3.51
CA VAL A 163 -10.41 6.26 -2.65
C VAL A 163 -10.54 4.97 -3.46
N SER A 164 -10.94 5.06 -4.73
CA SER A 164 -11.04 3.90 -5.62
C SER A 164 -9.66 3.28 -5.88
N VAL A 165 -8.67 4.12 -6.22
CA VAL A 165 -7.27 3.70 -6.38
C VAL A 165 -6.76 3.08 -5.09
N PHE A 166 -6.93 3.75 -3.95
CA PHE A 166 -6.52 3.23 -2.64
C PHE A 166 -7.11 1.84 -2.36
N THR A 167 -8.43 1.70 -2.50
CA THR A 167 -9.14 0.46 -2.21
C THR A 167 -8.69 -0.67 -3.14
N GLN A 168 -8.60 -0.40 -4.44
CA GLN A 168 -8.16 -1.39 -5.42
C GLN A 168 -6.75 -1.89 -5.13
N GLN A 169 -5.81 -0.98 -4.84
CA GLN A 169 -4.41 -1.35 -4.62
C GLN A 169 -4.20 -2.09 -3.29
N LEU A 170 -4.94 -1.72 -2.22
CA LEU A 170 -4.90 -2.48 -0.97
C LEU A 170 -5.49 -3.88 -1.12
N LEU A 171 -6.57 -4.04 -1.91
CA LEU A 171 -7.13 -5.36 -2.21
C LEU A 171 -6.13 -6.23 -2.99
N GLU A 172 -5.43 -5.68 -3.99
CA GLU A 172 -4.37 -6.43 -4.70
C GLU A 172 -3.24 -6.81 -3.75
N LEU A 173 -2.76 -5.89 -2.90
CA LEU A 173 -1.71 -6.19 -1.92
C LEU A 173 -2.09 -7.39 -1.03
N HIS A 174 -3.32 -7.40 -0.48
CA HIS A 174 -3.78 -8.50 0.36
C HIS A 174 -4.04 -9.80 -0.40
N ARG A 175 -4.43 -9.74 -1.70
CA ARG A 175 -4.52 -10.94 -2.55
C ARG A 175 -3.15 -11.58 -2.74
N GLY A 176 -2.13 -10.76 -3.01
CA GLY A 176 -0.74 -11.22 -3.12
C GLY A 176 -0.25 -11.83 -1.80
N GLN A 177 -0.38 -11.10 -0.69
CA GLN A 177 0.02 -11.59 0.63
C GLN A 177 -0.70 -12.89 1.02
N GLY A 178 -2.00 -12.98 0.76
CA GLY A 178 -2.78 -14.17 1.06
C GLY A 178 -2.31 -15.41 0.29
N LEU A 179 -1.88 -15.26 -0.96
CA LEU A 179 -1.30 -16.37 -1.74
C LEU A 179 0.08 -16.79 -1.21
N ASP A 180 0.94 -15.82 -0.85
CA ASP A 180 2.27 -16.05 -0.27
C ASP A 180 2.14 -16.90 1.01
N ILE A 181 1.28 -16.47 1.93
CA ILE A 181 0.96 -17.17 3.18
C ILE A 181 0.33 -18.54 2.90
N PHE A 182 -0.64 -18.62 1.97
CA PHE A 182 -1.31 -19.88 1.66
C PHE A 182 -0.33 -20.94 1.17
N TRP A 183 0.56 -20.60 0.23
CA TRP A 183 1.54 -21.55 -0.29
C TRP A 183 2.49 -22.01 0.80
N ARG A 184 3.02 -21.09 1.60
CA ARG A 184 3.89 -21.37 2.74
C ARG A 184 3.23 -22.32 3.74
N ASP A 185 2.01 -22.01 4.18
CA ASP A 185 1.35 -22.72 5.27
C ASP A 185 0.72 -24.05 4.83
N THR A 186 0.38 -24.19 3.55
CA THR A 186 -0.07 -25.47 2.95
C THR A 186 1.07 -26.32 2.39
N TYR A 187 2.31 -25.83 2.41
CA TYR A 187 3.49 -26.46 1.81
C TYR A 187 3.34 -26.77 0.31
N THR A 188 2.58 -25.93 -0.39
CA THR A 188 2.34 -26.06 -1.83
C THR A 188 3.28 -25.11 -2.57
N CYS A 189 4.37 -25.62 -3.13
CA CYS A 189 5.30 -24.80 -3.90
C CYS A 189 4.62 -24.27 -5.18
N PRO A 190 4.57 -22.93 -5.39
CA PRO A 190 3.99 -22.36 -6.61
C PRO A 190 4.90 -22.59 -7.81
N THR A 191 4.35 -22.52 -9.02
CA THR A 191 5.15 -22.36 -10.23
C THR A 191 5.78 -20.97 -10.29
N GLU A 192 6.81 -20.79 -11.11
CA GLU A 192 7.44 -19.47 -11.29
C GLU A 192 6.42 -18.40 -11.77
N ASP A 193 5.52 -18.77 -12.69
CA ASP A 193 4.48 -17.85 -13.19
C ASP A 193 3.46 -17.46 -12.10
N GLN A 194 3.10 -18.40 -11.24
CA GLN A 194 2.25 -18.14 -10.08
C GLN A 194 2.93 -17.20 -9.11
N TYR A 195 4.21 -17.45 -8.79
CA TYR A 195 5.02 -16.56 -7.96
C TYR A 195 5.08 -15.16 -8.56
N LYS A 196 5.44 -15.01 -9.85
CA LYS A 196 5.50 -13.71 -10.52
C LYS A 196 4.16 -12.99 -10.44
N SER A 197 3.06 -13.69 -10.69
CA SER A 197 1.70 -13.12 -10.60
C SER A 197 1.39 -12.62 -9.18
N MET A 198 1.73 -13.41 -8.15
CA MET A 198 1.55 -13.01 -6.74
C MET A 198 2.39 -11.77 -6.40
N VAL A 199 3.65 -11.72 -6.84
CA VAL A 199 4.55 -10.58 -6.61
C VAL A 199 4.01 -9.29 -7.23
N LEU A 200 3.43 -9.37 -8.43
CA LEU A 200 2.79 -8.23 -9.08
C LEU A 200 1.61 -7.69 -8.25
N GLN A 201 0.95 -8.54 -7.46
CA GLN A 201 -0.12 -8.12 -6.55
C GLN A 201 0.45 -7.55 -5.24
N LYS A 202 1.36 -8.27 -4.56
CA LYS A 202 1.96 -7.90 -3.27
C LYS A 202 2.80 -6.62 -3.37
N THR A 203 3.82 -6.64 -4.23
CA THR A 203 4.82 -5.57 -4.34
C THR A 203 4.41 -4.52 -5.35
N GLY A 204 3.79 -4.96 -6.46
CA GLY A 204 3.22 -4.05 -7.46
C GLY A 204 2.04 -3.23 -6.93
N GLY A 205 1.28 -3.73 -5.94
CA GLY A 205 0.15 -3.00 -5.36
C GLY A 205 0.55 -1.67 -4.70
N LEU A 206 1.64 -1.65 -3.94
CA LEU A 206 2.06 -0.42 -3.25
C LEU A 206 2.74 0.60 -4.19
N PHE A 207 3.50 0.14 -5.19
CA PHE A 207 4.01 1.02 -6.24
C PHE A 207 2.86 1.54 -7.13
N GLY A 208 1.91 0.68 -7.45
CA GLY A 208 0.68 1.01 -8.17
C GLY A 208 -0.20 2.01 -7.42
N LEU A 209 -0.20 1.99 -6.09
CA LEU A 209 -0.85 3.01 -5.27
C LEU A 209 -0.20 4.38 -5.44
N ALA A 210 1.12 4.48 -5.24
CA ALA A 210 1.83 5.75 -5.35
C ALA A 210 1.66 6.37 -6.74
N VAL A 211 1.98 5.61 -7.79
CA VAL A 211 1.88 6.10 -9.18
C VAL A 211 0.43 6.29 -9.62
N GLY A 212 -0.48 5.41 -9.19
CA GLY A 212 -1.90 5.54 -9.49
C GLY A 212 -2.51 6.81 -8.90
N LEU A 213 -2.15 7.16 -7.66
CA LEU A 213 -2.57 8.43 -7.05
C LEU A 213 -1.94 9.63 -7.77
N MET A 214 -0.65 9.55 -8.14
CA MET A 214 0.03 10.61 -8.90
C MET A 214 -0.64 10.86 -10.27
N GLN A 215 -1.03 9.81 -10.98
CA GLN A 215 -1.69 9.90 -12.29
C GLN A 215 -3.06 10.61 -12.25
N LEU A 216 -3.72 10.67 -11.09
CA LEU A 216 -4.96 11.43 -10.92
C LEU A 216 -4.73 12.95 -11.06
N PHE A 217 -3.54 13.41 -10.68
CA PHE A 217 -3.16 14.82 -10.69
C PHE A 217 -2.23 15.19 -11.84
N SER A 218 -1.97 14.25 -12.75
CA SER A 218 -1.09 14.41 -13.89
C SER A 218 -1.86 14.47 -15.21
N THR A 219 -1.36 15.26 -16.16
CA THR A 219 -1.78 15.23 -17.57
C THR A 219 -1.11 14.09 -18.36
N TYR A 220 -0.09 13.45 -17.81
CA TYR A 220 0.62 12.33 -18.41
C TYR A 220 -0.21 11.04 -18.28
N LYS A 221 -0.85 10.62 -19.38
CA LYS A 221 -1.78 9.47 -19.41
C LYS A 221 -1.18 8.19 -20.02
N ILE A 222 0.13 8.16 -20.28
CA ILE A 222 0.79 6.96 -20.79
C ILE A 222 0.73 5.86 -19.72
N ASN A 223 0.51 4.62 -20.18
CA ASN A 223 0.40 3.46 -19.30
C ASN A 223 1.78 3.10 -18.71
N LEU A 224 1.97 3.37 -17.42
CA LEU A 224 3.19 3.05 -16.67
C LEU A 224 3.15 1.64 -16.05
N LYS A 225 2.04 0.90 -16.18
CA LYS A 225 1.86 -0.40 -15.55
C LYS A 225 2.91 -1.45 -15.96
N PRO A 226 3.33 -1.57 -17.25
CA PRO A 226 4.38 -2.51 -17.63
C PRO A 226 5.68 -2.27 -16.86
N LEU A 227 6.17 -1.03 -16.84
CA LEU A 227 7.35 -0.65 -16.07
C LEU A 227 7.18 -0.92 -14.56
N LEU A 228 6.03 -0.59 -14.00
CA LEU A 228 5.75 -0.88 -12.57
C LEU A 228 5.76 -2.37 -12.26
N ASN A 229 5.27 -3.20 -13.19
CA ASN A 229 5.30 -4.65 -13.05
C ASN A 229 6.75 -5.17 -13.07
N THR A 230 7.55 -4.73 -14.04
CA THR A 230 8.98 -5.10 -14.13
C THR A 230 9.73 -4.68 -12.87
N LEU A 231 9.52 -3.45 -12.38
CA LEU A 231 10.11 -2.97 -11.13
C LEU A 231 9.63 -3.80 -9.92
N GLY A 232 8.33 -4.08 -9.83
CA GLY A 232 7.77 -4.89 -8.73
C GLY A 232 8.42 -6.27 -8.63
N LEU A 233 8.57 -6.96 -9.77
CA LEU A 233 9.30 -8.23 -9.87
C LEU A 233 10.77 -8.07 -9.49
N PHE A 234 11.44 -7.07 -10.05
CA PHE A 234 12.84 -6.77 -9.79
C PHE A 234 13.12 -6.56 -8.29
N PHE A 235 12.30 -5.73 -7.63
CA PHE A 235 12.44 -5.44 -6.21
C PHE A 235 12.24 -6.68 -5.33
N GLN A 236 11.23 -7.50 -5.62
CA GLN A 236 10.94 -8.68 -4.80
C GLN A 236 11.97 -9.79 -5.02
N ILE A 237 12.31 -10.13 -6.27
CA ILE A 237 13.31 -11.16 -6.57
C ILE A 237 14.67 -10.77 -6.00
N ARG A 238 15.00 -9.46 -6.01
CA ARG A 238 16.20 -8.94 -5.37
C ARG A 238 16.16 -9.09 -3.85
N ASP A 239 15.03 -8.83 -3.20
CA ASP A 239 14.89 -9.02 -1.74
C ASP A 239 15.04 -10.50 -1.36
N ASP A 240 14.38 -11.39 -2.10
CA ASP A 240 14.48 -12.85 -1.95
C ASP A 240 15.93 -13.35 -2.15
N TYR A 241 16.63 -12.83 -3.17
CA TYR A 241 18.05 -13.12 -3.39
C TYR A 241 18.93 -12.64 -2.22
N ALA A 242 18.71 -11.39 -1.79
CA ALA A 242 19.48 -10.77 -0.73
C ALA A 242 19.31 -11.48 0.62
N ASN A 243 18.11 -11.96 0.94
CA ASN A 243 17.83 -12.68 2.18
C ASN A 243 18.71 -13.94 2.34
N LEU A 244 18.97 -14.64 1.23
CA LEU A 244 19.71 -15.91 1.23
C LEU A 244 21.21 -15.76 0.94
N TYR A 245 21.61 -14.72 0.21
CA TYR A 245 23.00 -14.56 -0.25
C TYR A 245 23.78 -13.48 0.50
N SER A 246 23.13 -12.40 0.96
CA SER A 246 23.83 -11.20 1.46
C SER A 246 24.15 -11.27 2.96
N LYS A 247 25.42 -10.98 3.27
CA LYS A 247 25.90 -10.82 4.66
C LYS A 247 25.28 -9.59 5.34
N GLU A 248 25.13 -8.48 4.62
CA GLU A 248 24.46 -7.27 5.14
C GLU A 248 22.98 -7.55 5.48
N TYR A 249 22.30 -8.36 4.68
CA TYR A 249 20.92 -8.76 4.98
C TYR A 249 20.83 -9.65 6.20
N SER A 250 21.82 -10.55 6.39
CA SER A 250 21.92 -11.39 7.58
C SER A 250 22.04 -10.56 8.86
N GLU A 251 22.69 -9.40 8.81
CA GLU A 251 22.78 -8.44 9.92
C GLU A 251 21.46 -7.69 10.15
N ASN A 252 20.64 -7.49 9.11
CA ASN A 252 19.40 -6.70 9.18
C ASN A 252 18.14 -7.51 9.53
N LYS A 253 18.05 -8.78 9.10
CA LYS A 253 16.85 -9.64 9.23
C LYS A 253 17.13 -10.97 9.95
N SER A 254 18.37 -11.24 10.35
CA SER A 254 18.91 -12.57 10.73
C SER A 254 19.30 -13.45 9.53
N TYR A 255 20.18 -14.42 9.75
CA TYR A 255 20.74 -15.27 8.69
C TYR A 255 19.66 -16.14 8.04
N CYS A 256 19.41 -15.94 6.73
CA CYS A 256 18.44 -16.68 5.92
C CYS A 256 17.06 -16.80 6.61
N GLU A 257 16.45 -15.66 6.93
CA GLU A 257 15.15 -15.61 7.61
C GLU A 257 14.04 -16.28 6.78
N ASP A 258 14.07 -16.16 5.46
CA ASP A 258 13.09 -16.79 4.56
C ASP A 258 13.02 -18.33 4.76
N LEU A 259 14.15 -18.96 5.12
CA LEU A 259 14.18 -20.40 5.43
C LEU A 259 13.54 -20.75 6.78
N THR A 260 13.62 -19.85 7.76
CA THR A 260 12.91 -20.02 9.04
C THR A 260 11.43 -19.74 8.89
N GLU A 261 11.08 -18.74 8.08
CA GLU A 261 9.69 -18.45 7.72
C GLU A 261 9.05 -19.67 7.04
N GLY A 262 9.82 -20.36 6.19
CA GLY A 262 9.34 -21.45 5.33
C GLY A 262 8.83 -20.95 3.98
N LYS A 263 9.18 -19.71 3.61
CA LYS A 263 8.72 -19.03 2.40
C LYS A 263 9.24 -19.70 1.14
N PHE A 264 8.38 -19.78 0.12
CA PHE A 264 8.80 -20.13 -1.24
C PHE A 264 9.30 -18.88 -1.98
N SER A 265 10.56 -18.50 -1.71
CA SER A 265 11.24 -17.41 -2.41
C SER A 265 11.73 -17.83 -3.81
N PHE A 266 12.04 -16.86 -4.67
CA PHE A 266 12.43 -17.14 -6.07
C PHE A 266 13.57 -18.20 -6.21
N PRO A 267 14.68 -18.14 -5.44
CA PRO A 267 15.74 -19.16 -5.55
C PRO A 267 15.31 -20.56 -5.08
N THR A 268 14.43 -20.64 -4.08
CA THR A 268 13.94 -21.92 -3.54
C THR A 268 12.93 -22.57 -4.48
N ILE A 269 12.05 -21.79 -5.10
CA ILE A 269 11.14 -22.25 -6.16
C ILE A 269 11.95 -22.86 -7.31
N HIS A 270 12.97 -22.15 -7.81
CA HIS A 270 13.82 -22.70 -8.87
C HIS A 270 14.47 -24.02 -8.46
N ALA A 271 15.02 -24.12 -7.25
CA ALA A 271 15.66 -25.37 -6.79
C ALA A 271 14.69 -26.54 -6.75
N ILE A 272 13.46 -26.31 -6.30
CA ILE A 272 12.40 -27.33 -6.20
C ILE A 272 11.99 -27.83 -7.59
N TRP A 273 11.77 -26.92 -8.53
CA TRP A 273 11.28 -27.28 -9.87
C TRP A 273 12.39 -27.79 -10.81
N SER A 274 13.63 -27.34 -10.64
CA SER A 274 14.78 -27.81 -11.44
C SER A 274 15.30 -29.19 -11.00
N ARG A 275 14.96 -29.62 -9.78
CA ARG A 275 15.36 -30.90 -9.18
C ARG A 275 14.16 -31.63 -8.57
N PRO A 276 13.15 -32.04 -9.37
CA PRO A 276 11.93 -32.69 -8.87
C PRO A 276 12.19 -34.03 -8.17
N GLU A 277 13.35 -34.64 -8.40
CA GLU A 277 13.82 -35.85 -7.72
C GLU A 277 14.19 -35.61 -6.24
N SER A 278 14.46 -34.36 -5.86
CA SER A 278 14.83 -33.97 -4.49
C SER A 278 13.68 -33.28 -3.78
N THR A 279 13.52 -33.59 -2.50
CA THR A 279 12.57 -32.91 -1.61
C THR A 279 13.27 -32.16 -0.47
N GLU A 280 14.58 -31.99 -0.56
CA GLU A 280 15.41 -31.42 0.52
C GLU A 280 14.98 -30.00 0.88
N VAL A 281 14.81 -29.13 -0.12
CA VAL A 281 14.42 -27.73 0.09
C VAL A 281 13.04 -27.65 0.73
N GLN A 282 12.05 -28.39 0.20
CA GLN A 282 10.69 -28.42 0.76
C GLN A 282 10.70 -28.91 2.22
N ASN A 283 11.49 -29.95 2.52
CA ASN A 283 11.58 -30.47 3.89
C ASN A 283 12.22 -29.47 4.85
N ILE A 284 13.25 -28.73 4.42
CA ILE A 284 13.88 -27.69 5.25
C ILE A 284 12.91 -26.53 5.51
N LEU A 285 12.22 -26.04 4.47
CA LEU A 285 11.22 -24.98 4.61
C LEU A 285 10.10 -25.40 5.57
N ARG A 286 9.66 -26.66 5.49
CA ARG A 286 8.63 -27.21 6.39
C ARG A 286 9.07 -27.29 7.85
N GLN A 287 10.37 -27.43 8.13
CA GLN A 287 10.87 -27.46 9.49
C GLN A 287 10.82 -26.10 10.19
N ARG A 288 10.75 -24.99 9.45
CA ARG A 288 10.83 -23.62 9.98
C ARG A 288 11.99 -23.46 10.96
N THR A 289 13.14 -24.03 10.58
CA THR A 289 14.27 -24.23 11.48
C THR A 289 15.01 -22.91 11.75
N GLU A 290 15.44 -22.72 12.99
CA GLU A 290 16.38 -21.66 13.38
C GLU A 290 17.84 -22.16 13.35
N ASN A 291 18.08 -23.45 13.08
CA ASN A 291 19.41 -24.04 13.07
C ASN A 291 20.25 -23.51 11.88
N VAL A 292 21.33 -22.81 12.20
CA VAL A 292 22.23 -22.18 11.23
C VAL A 292 22.90 -23.19 10.30
N ASP A 293 23.23 -24.39 10.77
CA ASP A 293 23.90 -25.40 9.94
C ASP A 293 22.94 -25.99 8.90
N VAL A 294 21.67 -26.18 9.26
CA VAL A 294 20.62 -26.59 8.29
C VAL A 294 20.40 -25.50 7.25
N LYS A 295 20.39 -24.22 7.66
CA LYS A 295 20.30 -23.09 6.72
C LYS A 295 21.49 -23.03 5.77
N LYS A 296 22.72 -23.15 6.28
CA LYS A 296 23.95 -23.21 5.47
C LYS A 296 23.93 -24.37 4.48
N TYR A 297 23.44 -25.54 4.91
CA TYR A 297 23.26 -26.69 4.02
C TYR A 297 22.30 -26.35 2.87
N CYS A 298 21.14 -25.77 3.18
CA CYS A 298 20.17 -25.35 2.17
C CYS A 298 20.79 -24.35 1.18
N VAL A 299 21.45 -23.30 1.68
CA VAL A 299 22.13 -22.30 0.84
C VAL A 299 23.19 -22.95 -0.07
N HIS A 300 24.01 -23.85 0.46
CA HIS A 300 24.99 -24.58 -0.33
C HIS A 300 24.34 -25.47 -1.42
N TYR A 301 23.20 -26.09 -1.10
CA TYR A 301 22.42 -26.85 -2.07
C TYR A 301 21.87 -25.94 -3.18
N LEU A 302 21.30 -24.78 -2.84
CA LEU A 302 20.81 -23.78 -3.81
C LEU A 302 21.91 -23.32 -4.77
N GLU A 303 23.12 -23.08 -4.25
CA GLU A 303 24.31 -22.77 -5.07
C GLU A 303 24.66 -23.93 -6.01
N LYS A 304 24.74 -25.15 -5.48
CA LYS A 304 25.10 -26.36 -6.26
C LYS A 304 24.15 -26.63 -7.42
N VAL A 305 22.85 -26.36 -7.25
CA VAL A 305 21.84 -26.57 -8.30
C VAL A 305 21.69 -25.36 -9.23
N GLY A 306 22.46 -24.29 -9.01
CA GLY A 306 22.48 -23.11 -9.87
C GLY A 306 21.33 -22.12 -9.64
N SER A 307 20.61 -22.21 -8.52
CA SER A 307 19.48 -21.30 -8.23
C SER A 307 19.89 -19.85 -8.08
N PHE A 308 21.05 -19.58 -7.49
CA PHE A 308 21.55 -18.21 -7.37
C PHE A 308 21.94 -17.63 -8.73
N GLU A 309 22.62 -18.41 -9.59
CA GLU A 309 22.95 -17.96 -10.95
C GLU A 309 21.70 -17.74 -11.80
N TYR A 310 20.70 -18.62 -11.71
CA TYR A 310 19.41 -18.41 -12.36
C TYR A 310 18.74 -17.12 -11.88
N THR A 311 18.75 -16.87 -10.56
CA THR A 311 18.19 -15.64 -9.98
C THR A 311 18.93 -14.38 -10.46
N LYS A 312 20.26 -14.40 -10.49
CA LYS A 312 21.08 -13.29 -11.03
C LYS A 312 20.76 -13.03 -12.50
N LYS A 313 20.61 -14.09 -13.31
CA LYS A 313 20.23 -13.96 -14.72
C LYS A 313 18.86 -13.31 -14.87
N THR A 314 17.85 -13.76 -14.13
CA THR A 314 16.52 -13.15 -14.14
C THR A 314 16.54 -11.69 -13.71
N LEU A 315 17.34 -11.33 -12.69
CA LEU A 315 17.50 -9.93 -12.27
C LEU A 315 18.13 -9.06 -13.37
N LYS A 316 19.15 -9.56 -14.08
CA LYS A 316 19.75 -8.87 -15.23
C LYS A 316 18.76 -8.70 -16.38
N GLU A 317 17.94 -9.71 -16.67
CA GLU A 317 16.89 -9.62 -17.69
C GLU A 317 15.83 -8.56 -17.31
N LEU A 318 15.38 -8.52 -16.05
CA LEU A 318 14.46 -7.50 -15.55
C LEU A 318 15.08 -6.09 -15.52
N GLU A 319 16.38 -5.96 -15.21
CA GLU A 319 17.11 -4.69 -15.29
C GLU A 319 17.10 -4.16 -16.74
N ILE A 320 17.45 -5.01 -17.71
CA ILE A 320 17.44 -4.65 -19.13
C ILE A 320 16.03 -4.26 -19.59
N GLU A 321 15.01 -5.05 -19.23
CA GLU A 321 13.60 -4.76 -19.55
C GLU A 321 13.17 -3.41 -18.95
N ALA A 322 13.55 -3.12 -17.71
CA ALA A 322 13.24 -1.84 -17.07
C ALA A 322 13.92 -0.67 -17.81
N HIS A 323 15.18 -0.80 -18.22
CA HIS A 323 15.86 0.22 -19.02
C HIS A 323 15.19 0.44 -20.38
N GLN A 324 14.81 -0.63 -21.09
CA GLN A 324 14.08 -0.53 -22.35
C GLN A 324 12.73 0.18 -22.18
N HIS A 325 11.99 -0.13 -21.11
CA HIS A 325 10.76 0.58 -20.78
C HIS A 325 11.01 2.06 -20.52
N ILE A 326 12.03 2.41 -19.73
CA ILE A 326 12.39 3.80 -19.43
C ILE A 326 12.76 4.57 -20.70
N GLU A 327 13.59 3.98 -21.57
CA GLU A 327 13.96 4.59 -22.86
C GLU A 327 12.73 4.80 -23.75
N SER A 328 11.84 3.81 -23.84
CA SER A 328 10.61 3.92 -24.63
C SER A 328 9.65 5.02 -24.15
N LEU A 329 9.75 5.41 -22.88
CA LEU A 329 8.98 6.49 -22.25
C LEU A 329 9.67 7.86 -22.36
N GLY A 330 10.78 7.96 -23.10
CA GLY A 330 11.52 9.21 -23.30
C GLY A 330 12.68 9.42 -22.31
N GLY A 331 13.04 8.40 -21.55
CA GLY A 331 14.14 8.44 -20.57
C GLY A 331 13.73 8.99 -19.20
N ASN A 332 14.48 8.60 -18.17
CA ASN A 332 14.34 9.07 -16.79
C ASN A 332 15.64 8.82 -16.01
N PRO A 333 16.54 9.81 -15.92
CA PRO A 333 17.85 9.64 -15.29
C PRO A 333 17.79 9.23 -13.81
N GLU A 334 16.79 9.72 -13.07
CA GLU A 334 16.60 9.41 -11.65
C GLU A 334 16.23 7.94 -11.46
N LEU A 335 15.31 7.42 -12.29
CA LEU A 335 14.89 6.03 -12.21
C LEU A 335 15.99 5.07 -12.66
N VAL A 336 16.75 5.44 -13.71
CA VAL A 336 17.93 4.69 -14.17
C VAL A 336 18.97 4.59 -13.06
N SER A 337 19.32 5.72 -12.45
CA SER A 337 20.28 5.77 -11.35
C SER A 337 19.85 4.92 -10.14
N LEU A 338 18.55 4.92 -9.82
CA LEU A 338 18.00 4.09 -8.76
C LEU A 338 18.14 2.59 -9.07
N ILE A 339 17.80 2.17 -10.29
CA ILE A 339 17.92 0.78 -10.73
C ILE A 339 19.39 0.34 -10.71
N GLU A 340 20.30 1.15 -11.25
CA GLU A 340 21.74 0.85 -11.26
C GLU A 340 22.29 0.68 -9.85
N HIS A 341 21.93 1.59 -8.93
CA HIS A 341 22.34 1.51 -7.53
C HIS A 341 21.87 0.20 -6.88
N LEU A 342 20.62 -0.19 -7.13
CA LEU A 342 20.07 -1.44 -6.60
C LEU A 342 20.70 -2.69 -7.21
N SER A 343 21.17 -2.58 -8.45
CA SER A 343 21.72 -3.68 -9.24
C SER A 343 23.15 -4.07 -8.88
N THR A 344 23.87 -3.20 -8.15
CA THR A 344 25.22 -3.48 -7.64
C THR A 344 25.33 -4.80 -6.87
N MET A 345 24.25 -5.24 -6.21
CA MET A 345 24.22 -6.43 -5.35
C MET A 345 24.44 -7.77 -6.09
N TYR A 346 24.14 -7.85 -7.38
CA TYR A 346 24.17 -9.11 -8.14
C TYR A 346 25.02 -9.02 -9.41
N LYS A 347 25.79 -7.94 -9.56
CA LYS A 347 26.71 -7.72 -10.70
C LYS A 347 28.06 -8.42 -10.54
N ASP A 348 28.40 -8.88 -9.33
CA ASP A 348 29.62 -9.61 -9.01
C ASP A 348 29.48 -11.14 -9.19
#